data_AF-A0A2V6JKE3-F1
#
_entry.id   AF-A0A2V6JKE3-F1
#
_cell.length_a   1.000
_cell.length_b   1.000
_cell.length_c   1.000
_cell.angle_alpha   90.00
_cell.angle_beta   90.00
_cell.angle_gamma   90.00
#
_symmetry.space_group_name_H-M   'P 1'
#
loop_
_entity.id
_entity.type
_entity.pdbx_description
1 polymer ?
#
loop_
_entity_poly.entity_id
_entity_poly.type
_entity_poly.pdbx_seq_one_letter_code
_entity_poly.pdbx_strand_id
1 'polypeptide(L)' 'MSERIYFGSIKEAIEPPNLIEVQANSYVDFLQKHVAYSKRKNQGLQAVFKEVFPIESYDEKAVLDFSHYDIGEPK' A
#
# COMPACT_ATOMS: atom_id res chain seq x y z
N MET A 1 -39.23 -16.30 -3.83
CA MET A 1 -37.85 -16.09 -4.29
C MET A 1 -37.56 -17.18 -5.31
N SER A 2 -37.04 -16.83 -6.48
CA SER A 2 -36.69 -17.82 -7.52
C SER A 2 -35.47 -18.63 -7.09
N GLU A 3 -35.54 -19.96 -7.17
CA GLU A 3 -34.39 -20.82 -6.89
C GLU A 3 -33.42 -20.84 -8.07
N ARG A 4 -32.11 -20.76 -7.77
CA ARG A 4 -31.05 -20.80 -8.78
C ARG A 4 -30.77 -22.25 -9.15
N ILE A 5 -31.05 -22.61 -10.40
CA ILE A 5 -30.78 -23.94 -10.94
C ILE A 5 -29.41 -23.93 -11.64
N TYR A 6 -28.55 -24.88 -11.29
CA TYR A 6 -27.23 -25.09 -11.89
C TYR A 6 -27.26 -26.34 -12.77
N PHE A 7 -26.79 -26.24 -14.02
CA PHE A 7 -26.77 -27.34 -15.01
C PHE A 7 -25.37 -27.89 -15.30
N GLY A 8 -24.32 -27.29 -14.72
CA GLY A 8 -22.94 -27.71 -14.94
C GLY A 8 -22.61 -29.01 -14.21
N SER A 9 -21.92 -29.93 -14.89
CA SER A 9 -21.46 -31.22 -14.33
C SER A 9 -20.02 -31.21 -13.85
N ILE A 10 -19.26 -30.16 -14.18
CA ILE A 10 -17.86 -29.98 -13.78
C ILE A 10 -17.82 -29.38 -12.38
N LYS A 11 -17.07 -30.01 -11.47
CA LYS A 11 -16.80 -29.44 -10.15
C LYS A 11 -15.76 -28.34 -10.27
N GLU A 12 -16.05 -27.18 -9.68
CA GLU A 12 -15.07 -26.11 -9.54
C GLU A 12 -13.87 -26.62 -8.72
N ALA A 13 -12.67 -26.53 -9.29
CA ALA A 13 -11.44 -27.01 -8.64
C ALA A 13 -10.95 -26.06 -7.54
N ILE A 14 -11.27 -24.77 -7.66
CA ILE A 14 -10.96 -23.70 -6.72
C ILE A 14 -12.09 -22.70 -6.70
N GLU A 15 -12.25 -22.01 -5.57
CA GLU A 15 -13.18 -20.89 -5.47
C GLU A 15 -12.60 -19.66 -6.18
N PRO A 16 -13.46 -18.80 -6.77
CA PRO A 16 -13.03 -17.51 -7.28
C PRO A 16 -12.32 -16.70 -6.18
N PRO A 17 -11.15 -16.11 -6.47
CA PRO A 17 -10.45 -15.30 -5.49
C PRO A 17 -11.21 -14.00 -5.21
N ASN A 18 -10.79 -13.27 -4.18
CA ASN A 18 -11.29 -11.93 -3.95
C ASN A 18 -10.88 -11.01 -5.11
N LEU A 19 -11.86 -10.61 -5.91
CA LEU A 19 -11.63 -9.85 -7.15
C LEU A 19 -11.03 -8.46 -6.94
N ILE A 20 -11.06 -7.92 -5.71
CA ILE A 20 -10.48 -6.62 -5.36
C ILE A 20 -9.19 -6.73 -4.54
N GLU A 21 -8.69 -7.94 -4.32
CA GLU A 21 -7.53 -8.21 -3.45
C GLU A 21 -6.29 -7.46 -3.91
N VAL A 22 -6.02 -7.44 -5.22
CA VAL A 22 -4.83 -6.78 -5.78
C VAL A 22 -4.85 -5.29 -5.50
N GLN A 23 -6.00 -4.64 -5.65
CA GLN A 23 -6.15 -3.21 -5.45
C GLN A 23 -6.02 -2.86 -3.96
N ALA A 24 -6.66 -3.65 -3.10
CA ALA A 24 -6.58 -3.46 -1.65
C ALA A 24 -5.14 -3.64 -1.14
N ASN A 25 -4.48 -4.72 -1.54
CA ASN A 25 -3.12 -5.03 -1.11
C ASN A 25 -2.12 -3.98 -1.60
N SER A 26 -2.24 -3.54 -2.86
CA SER A 26 -1.39 -2.48 -3.42
C SER A 26 -1.47 -1.19 -2.59
N TYR A 27 -2.67 -0.80 -2.14
CA TYR A 27 -2.85 0.39 -1.31
C TYR A 27 -2.23 0.23 0.09
N VAL A 28 -2.41 -0.94 0.72
CA VAL A 28 -1.79 -1.25 2.02
C VAL A 28 -0.27 -1.24 1.91
N ASP A 29 0.28 -1.84 0.86
CA ASP A 29 1.72 -1.90 0.59
C ASP A 29 2.33 -0.55 0.27
N PHE A 30 1.57 0.34 -0.39
CA PHE A 30 1.98 1.70 -0.70
C PHE A 30 2.08 2.56 0.57
N LEU A 31 1.08 2.45 1.47
CA LEU A 31 1.00 3.26 2.68
C LEU A 31 1.83 2.73 3.85
N GLN A 32 1.97 1.41 3.98
CA GLN A 32 2.61 0.74 5.13
C GLN A 32 2.12 1.26 6.50
N LYS A 33 0.83 1.66 6.60
CA LYS A 33 0.24 2.32 7.79
C LYS A 33 0.46 1.54 9.08
N HIS A 34 0.40 0.21 9.01
CA HIS A 34 0.53 -0.68 10.18
C HIS A 34 1.92 -1.28 10.37
N VAL A 35 2.92 -0.81 9.61
CA VAL A 35 4.31 -1.27 9.71
C VAL A 35 5.11 -0.25 10.52
N ALA A 36 5.78 -0.72 11.57
CA ALA A 36 6.69 0.10 12.37
C ALA A 36 7.76 0.76 11.48
N TYR A 37 8.12 2.01 11.75
CA TYR A 37 8.97 2.83 10.87
C TYR A 37 10.28 2.14 10.47
N SER A 38 10.94 1.50 11.44
CA SER A 38 12.21 0.79 11.24
C SER A 38 12.12 -0.48 10.37
N LYS A 39 10.91 -1.01 10.18
CA LYS A 39 10.64 -2.21 9.37
C LYS A 39 10.00 -1.89 8.02
N ARG A 40 9.77 -0.62 7.70
CA ARG A 40 9.16 -0.23 6.43
C ARG A 40 10.09 -0.55 5.27
N LYS A 41 9.55 -1.21 4.26
CA LYS A 41 10.25 -1.52 3.01
C LYS A 41 10.46 -0.24 2.21
N ASN A 42 11.52 -0.19 1.40
CA ASN A 42 11.77 0.92 0.49
C ASN A 42 10.83 0.87 -0.73
N GLN A 43 9.54 1.10 -0.50
CA GLN A 43 8.47 1.08 -1.51
C GLN A 43 7.38 2.09 -1.13
N GLY A 44 6.54 2.45 -2.11
CA GLY A 44 5.43 3.38 -1.90
C GLY A 44 5.90 4.72 -1.32
N LEU A 45 5.21 5.23 -0.29
CA LEU A 45 5.56 6.50 0.34
C LEU A 45 6.99 6.52 0.91
N GLN A 46 7.46 5.40 1.46
CA GLN A 46 8.82 5.33 2.01
C GLN A 46 9.89 5.54 0.94
N ALA A 47 9.67 4.98 -0.25
CA ALA A 47 10.59 5.16 -1.38
C ALA A 47 10.57 6.60 -1.89
N VAL A 48 9.38 7.18 -2.05
CA VAL A 48 9.22 8.56 -2.51
C VAL A 48 9.93 9.53 -1.57
N PHE A 49 9.76 9.39 -0.25
CA PHE A 49 10.48 10.25 0.70
C PHE A 49 11.99 10.05 0.62
N LYS A 50 12.48 8.82 0.51
CA LYS A 50 13.93 8.54 0.38
C LYS A 50 14.54 8.98 -0.95
N GLU A 51 13.73 9.15 -1.98
CA GLU A 51 14.17 9.62 -3.31
C GLU A 51 14.26 11.15 -3.35
N VAL A 52 13.33 11.85 -2.69
CA VAL A 52 13.27 13.32 -2.69
C VAL A 52 14.20 13.94 -1.64
N PHE A 53 14.40 13.28 -0.51
CA PHE A 53 15.28 13.75 0.56
C PHE A 53 16.71 13.17 0.43
N PRO A 54 17.73 13.91 0.87
CA PRO A 54 17.67 15.22 1.54
C PRO A 54 17.42 16.39 0.59
N ILE A 55 16.91 17.49 1.13
CA ILE A 55 16.74 18.76 0.41
C ILE A 55 17.70 19.78 1.00
N GLU A 56 18.56 20.36 0.16
CA GLU A 56 19.56 21.35 0.55
C GLU A 56 19.06 22.78 0.29
N SER A 57 19.41 23.74 1.16
CA SER A 57 19.13 25.15 0.93
C SER A 57 19.99 25.70 -0.22
N TYR A 58 19.47 26.69 -0.95
CA TYR A 58 20.20 27.30 -2.07
C TYR A 58 21.57 27.88 -1.69
N ASP A 59 21.73 28.30 -0.43
CA ASP A 59 22.98 28.84 0.11
C ASP A 59 23.86 27.78 0.80
N GLU A 60 23.52 26.50 0.69
CA GLU A 60 24.24 25.33 1.24
C GLU A 60 24.43 25.36 2.77
N LYS A 61 23.67 26.18 3.51
CA LYS A 61 23.79 26.30 4.97
C LYS A 61 22.85 25.39 5.77
N ALA A 62 21.87 24.80 5.12
CA ALA A 62 20.89 23.94 5.77
C ALA A 62 20.53 22.73 4.90
N VAL A 63 20.28 21.61 5.58
CA VAL A 63 19.81 20.37 4.96
C VAL A 63 18.58 19.90 5.73
N LEU A 64 17.48 19.67 5.01
CA LEU A 64 16.31 19.00 5.54
C LEU A 64 16.38 17.52 5.16
N ASP A 65 16.26 16.64 6.14
CA ASP A 65 16.28 15.20 5.94
C ASP A 65 14.96 14.56 6.37
N PHE A 66 14.67 13.39 5.81
CA PHE A 66 13.48 12.61 6.11
C PHE A 66 13.73 11.66 7.29
N SER A 67 12.90 11.77 8.33
CA SER A 67 12.94 10.85 9.48
C SER A 67 11.90 9.73 9.38
N HIS A 68 10.62 10.06 9.43
CA HIS A 68 9.50 9.12 9.31
C HIS A 68 8.21 9.84 8.87
N TYR A 69 7.17 9.06 8.52
CA TYR A 69 5.83 9.57 8.23
C TYR A 69 4.76 8.79 9.00
N ASP A 70 3.63 9.44 9.25
CA ASP A 70 2.44 8.83 9.85
C ASP A 70 1.19 9.13 9.03
N ILE A 71 0.27 8.16 9.00
CA ILE A 71 -1.02 8.30 8.34
C ILE A 71 -2.07 8.48 9.43
N GLY A 72 -2.61 9.70 9.52
CA GLY A 72 -3.68 10.04 10.44
C GLY A 72 -5.01 9.36 10.10
N GLU A 73 -6.00 9.61 10.94
CA GLU A 73 -7.37 9.18 10.69
C GLU A 73 -8.03 10.03 9.60
N PRO A 74 -8.93 9.44 8.80
CA PRO A 74 -9.72 10.20 7.83
C PRO A 74 -10.57 11.26 8.53
N LYS A 75 -10.87 12.34 7.80
CA LYS A 75 -11.71 13.45 8.28
C LYS A 75 -13.19 13.07 8.27
#